data_AF-A0A7V9SCT7-F1
#
_entry.id   AF-A0A7V9SCT7-F1
#
_cell.length_a   1.000
_cell.length_b   1.000
_cell.length_c   1.000
_cell.angle_alpha   90.00
_cell.angle_beta   90.00
_cell.angle_gamma   90.00
#
_symmetry.space_group_name_H-M   'P 1'
#
loop_
_entity.id
_entity.type
_entity.pdbx_description
1 polymer ?
#
loop_
_entity_poly.entity_id
_entity_poly.type
_entity_poly.pdbx_seq_one_letter_code
_entity_poly.pdbx_strand_id
1 'polypeptide(L)'
;MTDLIVLYRAQLKTTIASQLQYRGALVIWIIGLILQPVIYLSVWSTVAESRGGNVDGFTASDFAAYYLTALVVSQASFTWIMWEMEYWIRQGNLSPLLVRPAHPIHQHVANNLTFKLLTMAVVAPVVVVLTFVFQP
;
A
#
# COMPACT_ATOMS: atom_id res chain seq x y z
N MET A 1 15.70 -25.71 3.57
CA MET A 1 14.91 -24.88 2.64
C MET A 1 13.42 -25.18 2.72
N THR A 2 13.03 -26.46 2.80
CA THR A 2 11.62 -26.89 2.91
C THR A 2 10.88 -26.26 4.10
N ASP A 3 11.54 -26.12 5.26
CA ASP A 3 10.90 -25.57 6.49
C ASP A 3 10.48 -24.11 6.36
N LEU A 4 11.26 -23.28 5.64
CA LEU A 4 10.91 -21.88 5.39
C LEU A 4 9.69 -21.77 4.48
N ILE A 5 9.58 -22.64 3.47
CA ILE A 5 8.43 -22.65 2.56
C ILE A 5 7.16 -23.01 3.34
N VAL A 6 7.23 -24.02 4.21
CA VAL A 6 6.11 -24.40 5.09
C VAL A 6 5.73 -23.26 6.02
N LEU A 7 6.71 -22.60 6.65
CA LEU A 7 6.50 -21.42 7.50
C LEU A 7 5.79 -20.30 6.73
N TYR A 8 6.32 -19.87 5.59
CA TYR A 8 5.73 -18.78 4.81
C TYR A 8 4.34 -19.13 4.28
N ARG A 9 4.10 -20.37 3.88
CA ARG A 9 2.75 -20.82 3.47
C ARG A 9 1.75 -20.71 4.62
N ALA A 10 2.14 -21.13 5.82
CA ALA A 10 1.30 -21.02 7.01
C ALA A 10 1.06 -19.55 7.40
N GLN A 11 2.11 -18.72 7.36
CA GLN A 11 2.01 -17.28 7.65
C GLN A 11 1.09 -16.58 6.67
N LEU A 12 1.29 -16.76 5.35
CA LEU A 12 0.44 -16.16 4.31
C LEU A 12 -1.02 -16.58 4.43
N LYS A 13 -1.29 -17.86 4.69
CA LYS A 13 -2.67 -18.33 4.91
C LYS A 13 -3.31 -17.61 6.10
N THR A 14 -2.56 -17.42 7.18
CA THR A 14 -3.04 -16.79 8.42
C THR A 14 -3.23 -15.28 8.26
N THR A 15 -2.28 -14.59 7.63
CA THR A 15 -2.36 -13.14 7.39
C THR A 15 -3.46 -12.81 6.40
N ILE A 16 -3.65 -13.60 5.33
CA ILE A 16 -4.76 -13.42 4.39
C ILE A 16 -6.11 -13.57 5.12
N ALA A 17 -6.26 -14.62 5.92
CA ALA A 17 -7.48 -14.82 6.71
C ALA A 17 -7.75 -13.64 7.66
N SER A 18 -6.72 -13.13 8.34
CA SER A 18 -6.83 -11.96 9.22
C SER A 18 -7.26 -10.70 8.46
N GLN A 19 -6.62 -10.40 7.33
CA GLN A 19 -6.94 -9.22 6.51
C GLN A 19 -8.38 -9.27 5.97
N LEU A 20 -8.84 -10.45 5.56
CA LEU A 20 -10.22 -10.66 5.08
C LEU A 20 -11.25 -10.64 6.22
N GLN A 21 -10.87 -11.10 7.41
CA GLN A 21 -11.69 -10.98 8.62
C GLN A 21 -11.91 -9.51 8.98
N TYR A 22 -10.86 -8.70 8.96
CA TYR A 22 -10.91 -7.26 9.22
C TYR A 22 -11.04 -6.42 7.94
N ARG A 23 -11.85 -6.89 6.98
CA ARG A 23 -12.03 -6.22 5.66
C ARG A 23 -12.42 -4.75 5.74
N GLY A 24 -13.14 -4.32 6.78
CA GLY A 24 -13.49 -2.92 6.98
C GLY A 24 -12.25 -2.03 7.12
N ALA A 25 -11.26 -2.47 7.91
CA ALA A 25 -9.99 -1.78 8.04
C ALA A 25 -9.24 -1.74 6.70
N LEU A 26 -9.22 -2.86 5.98
CA LEU A 26 -8.59 -2.95 4.65
C LEU A 26 -9.21 -1.95 3.67
N VAL A 27 -10.54 -1.82 3.63
CA VAL A 27 -11.24 -0.86 2.77
C VAL A 27 -10.87 0.58 3.14
N ILE A 28 -10.83 0.92 4.44
CA ILE A 28 -10.43 2.25 4.89
C ILE A 28 -9.02 2.60 4.38
N TRP A 29 -8.08 1.66 4.48
CA TRP A 29 -6.72 1.87 3.99
C TRP A 29 -6.65 2.03 2.47
N ILE A 30 -7.41 1.25 1.71
CA ILE A 30 -7.48 1.37 0.25
C ILE A 30 -8.05 2.74 -0.16
N ILE A 31 -9.11 3.19 0.51
CA ILE A 31 -9.70 4.51 0.24
C ILE A 31 -8.67 5.60 0.52
N GLY A 32 -8.03 5.58 1.69
CA GLY A 32 -7.00 6.57 2.04
C GLY A 32 -5.85 6.61 1.03
N LEU A 33 -5.41 5.43 0.59
CA LEU A 33 -4.34 5.27 -0.40
C LEU A 33 -4.70 5.88 -1.77
N ILE A 34 -5.93 5.68 -2.26
CA ILE A 34 -6.35 6.14 -3.59
C ILE A 34 -6.78 7.61 -3.56
N LEU A 35 -7.49 8.03 -2.50
CA LEU A 35 -8.14 9.33 -2.44
C LEU A 35 -7.13 10.48 -2.49
N GLN A 36 -6.01 10.37 -1.77
CA GLN A 36 -4.98 11.41 -1.72
C GLN A 36 -4.39 11.75 -3.11
N PRO A 37 -3.82 10.80 -3.88
CA PRO A 37 -3.27 11.10 -5.20
C PRO A 37 -4.35 11.50 -6.22
N VAL A 38 -5.56 10.92 -6.14
CA VAL A 38 -6.67 11.29 -7.05
C VAL A 38 -7.14 12.72 -6.81
N ILE A 39 -7.21 13.16 -5.55
CA ILE A 39 -7.54 14.55 -5.23
C ILE A 39 -6.46 15.48 -5.77
N TYR A 40 -5.19 15.20 -5.50
CA TYR A 40 -4.11 16.06 -5.99
C TYR A 40 -4.05 16.12 -7.50
N LEU A 41 -4.21 14.98 -8.17
CA LEU A 41 -4.34 14.93 -9.62
C LEU A 41 -5.47 15.84 -10.10
N SER A 42 -6.67 15.67 -9.57
CA SER A 42 -7.86 16.44 -9.98
C SER A 42 -7.65 17.95 -9.78
N VAL A 43 -7.09 18.34 -8.63
CA VAL A 43 -6.79 19.75 -8.31
C VAL A 43 -5.77 20.32 -9.30
N TRP A 44 -4.65 19.63 -9.52
CA TRP A 44 -3.58 20.14 -10.37
C TRP A 44 -3.93 20.15 -11.86
N SER A 45 -4.69 19.16 -12.34
CA SER A 45 -5.25 19.18 -13.69
C SER A 45 -6.17 20.40 -13.89
N THR A 46 -7.06 20.68 -12.94
CA THR A 46 -7.96 21.85 -13.00
C THR A 46 -7.17 23.16 -12.99
N VAL A 47 -6.12 23.26 -12.17
CA VAL A 47 -5.27 24.45 -12.10
C VAL A 47 -4.53 24.66 -13.44
N ALA A 48 -3.98 23.60 -14.04
CA ALA A 48 -3.29 23.68 -15.33
C ALA A 48 -4.23 24.16 -16.44
N GLU A 49 -5.44 23.61 -16.52
CA GLU A 49 -6.46 24.06 -17.47
C GLU A 49 -6.83 25.53 -17.27
N SER A 50 -7.02 25.97 -16.03
CA SER A 50 -7.36 27.36 -15.71
C SER A 50 -6.26 28.39 -16.04
N ARG A 51 -5.00 27.94 -16.16
CA ARG A 51 -3.82 28.80 -16.41
C ARG A 51 -3.32 28.75 -17.85
N GLY A 52 -4.12 28.22 -18.78
CA GLY A 52 -3.77 28.16 -20.21
C GLY A 52 -3.13 26.83 -20.64
N GLY A 53 -3.35 25.76 -19.88
CA GLY A 53 -2.97 24.39 -20.25
C GLY A 53 -1.68 23.87 -19.60
N ASN A 54 -0.97 24.71 -18.83
CA ASN A 54 0.18 24.28 -18.05
C ASN A 54 0.36 25.09 -16.75
N VAL A 55 1.14 24.54 -15.83
CA VAL A 55 1.65 25.22 -14.65
C VAL A 55 3.16 25.07 -14.66
N ASP A 56 3.87 26.18 -14.87
CA ASP A 56 5.35 26.18 -14.83
C ASP A 56 5.99 25.13 -15.77
N GLY A 57 5.37 24.93 -16.95
CA GLY A 57 5.80 23.95 -17.94
C GLY A 57 5.22 22.54 -17.78
N PHE A 58 4.49 22.25 -16.69
CA PHE A 58 3.80 20.97 -16.49
C PHE A 58 2.36 21.02 -16.98
N THR A 59 1.99 20.08 -17.84
CA THR A 59 0.62 19.89 -18.33
C THR A 59 -0.20 19.03 -17.38
N ALA A 60 -1.51 18.93 -17.63
CA ALA A 60 -2.38 18.04 -16.86
C ALA A 60 -1.96 16.55 -16.98
N SER A 61 -1.43 16.13 -18.13
CA SER A 61 -0.92 14.76 -18.33
C SER A 61 0.35 14.50 -17.53
N ASP A 62 1.26 15.49 -17.43
CA ASP A 62 2.46 15.36 -16.61
C ASP A 62 2.12 15.17 -15.12
N PHE A 63 1.11 15.88 -14.62
CA PHE A 63 0.61 15.67 -13.26
C PHE A 63 -0.02 14.28 -13.08
N ALA A 64 -0.73 13.77 -14.09
CA ALA A 64 -1.24 12.40 -14.08
C ALA A 64 -0.11 11.37 -14.01
N ALA A 65 0.92 11.52 -14.83
CA ALA A 65 2.09 10.65 -14.84
C ALA A 65 2.76 10.63 -13.46
N TYR A 66 2.94 11.82 -12.87
CA TYR A 66 3.57 11.99 -11.57
C TYR A 66 2.76 11.34 -10.44
N TYR A 67 1.49 11.70 -10.28
CA TYR A 67 0.70 11.23 -9.13
C TYR A 67 0.33 9.74 -9.23
N LEU A 68 0.14 9.20 -10.44
CA LEU A 68 -0.05 7.76 -10.62
C LEU A 68 1.21 6.96 -10.33
N THR A 69 2.38 7.44 -10.76
CA THR A 69 3.66 6.82 -10.42
C THR A 69 3.93 6.91 -8.93
N ALA A 70 3.69 8.07 -8.33
CA ALA A 70 3.85 8.29 -6.89
C ALA A 70 2.94 7.36 -6.07
N LEU A 71 1.70 7.13 -6.50
CA LEU A 71 0.78 6.18 -5.87
C LEU A 71 1.38 4.75 -5.85
N VAL A 72 1.87 4.26 -6.99
CA VAL A 72 2.45 2.91 -7.07
C VAL A 72 3.73 2.80 -6.25
N VAL A 73 4.64 3.77 -6.36
CA VAL A 73 5.91 3.78 -5.62
C VAL A 73 5.68 3.91 -4.12
N SER A 74 4.74 4.75 -3.70
CA SER A 74 4.36 4.90 -2.29
C SER A 74 3.80 3.58 -1.75
N GLN A 75 2.87 2.94 -2.46
CA GLN A 75 2.33 1.65 -2.00
C GLN A 75 3.37 0.53 -1.98
N ALA A 76 4.29 0.51 -2.96
CA ALA A 76 5.35 -0.48 -3.03
C ALA A 76 6.38 -0.31 -1.88
N SER A 77 6.68 0.92 -1.48
CA SER A 77 7.61 1.23 -0.39
C SER A 77 6.98 1.17 1.00
N PHE A 78 5.66 1.28 1.10
CA PHE A 78 4.96 1.33 2.37
C PHE A 78 5.13 0.06 3.23
N THR A 79 5.31 0.27 4.54
CA THR A 79 5.44 -0.82 5.53
C THR A 79 4.78 -0.49 6.87
N TRP A 80 4.14 -1.52 7.45
CA TRP A 80 3.50 -1.47 8.76
C TRP A 80 4.45 -1.74 9.92
N ILE A 81 5.66 -2.22 9.63
CA ILE A 81 6.58 -2.77 10.65
C ILE A 81 6.86 -1.79 11.79
N MET A 82 6.97 -0.49 11.49
CA MET A 82 7.24 0.54 12.50
C MET A 82 6.13 0.60 13.56
N TRP A 83 4.87 0.64 13.11
CA TRP A 83 3.68 0.70 13.98
C TRP A 83 3.48 -0.60 14.76
N GLU A 84 3.69 -1.75 14.10
CA GLU A 84 3.55 -3.07 14.74
C GLU A 84 4.62 -3.30 15.80
N MET A 85 5.87 -2.93 15.51
CA MET A 85 6.97 -3.05 16.46
C MET A 85 6.76 -2.15 17.68
N GLU A 86 6.34 -0.91 17.47
CA GLU A 86 5.96 0.00 18.57
C GLU A 86 4.88 -0.63 19.45
N TYR A 87 3.83 -1.18 18.83
CA TYR A 87 2.75 -1.85 19.54
C TYR A 87 3.23 -3.06 20.34
N TRP A 88 4.10 -3.91 19.77
CA TRP A 88 4.65 -5.07 20.44
C TRP A 88 5.55 -4.71 21.62
N ILE A 89 6.37 -3.67 21.49
CA ILE A 89 7.25 -3.20 22.55
C ILE A 89 6.41 -2.62 23.69
N ARG A 90 5.49 -1.70 23.38
CA ARG A 90 4.66 -1.02 24.39
C ARG A 90 3.80 -1.99 25.19
N GLN A 91 3.31 -3.07 24.57
CA GLN A 91 2.47 -4.06 25.24
C GLN A 91 3.24 -5.25 25.83
N GLY A 92 4.56 -5.31 25.68
CA GLY A 92 5.36 -6.46 26.13
C GLY A 92 5.12 -7.75 25.33
N ASN A 93 4.42 -7.66 24.18
CA ASN A 93 4.12 -8.79 23.31
C ASN A 93 5.35 -9.30 22.54
N LEU A 94 6.44 -8.54 22.51
CA LEU A 94 7.68 -8.94 21.85
C LEU A 94 8.38 -10.10 22.57
N SER A 95 8.40 -10.09 23.91
CA SER A 95 9.07 -11.12 24.73
C SER A 95 8.63 -12.57 24.39
N PRO A 96 7.33 -12.92 24.35
CA PRO A 96 6.90 -14.27 23.98
C PRO A 96 7.16 -14.61 22.51
N LEU A 97 7.36 -13.63 21.63
CA LEU A 97 7.72 -13.87 20.22
C LEU A 97 9.21 -14.24 20.08
N LEU A 98 10.09 -13.67 20.90
CA LEU A 98 11.54 -13.93 20.84
C LEU A 98 11.94 -15.33 21.34
N VAL A 99 11.12 -15.96 22.17
CA VAL A 99 11.35 -17.34 22.65
C VAL A 99 10.95 -18.38 21.58
N ARG A 100 10.23 -17.98 20.53
CA ARG A 100 9.86 -18.88 19.44
C ARG A 100 11.09 -19.20 18.57
N PRO A 101 11.17 -20.42 18.00
CA PRO A 101 12.29 -20.81 17.15
C PRO A 101 12.36 -20.01 15.83
N ALA A 102 11.26 -19.40 15.38
CA ALA A 102 11.21 -18.59 14.18
C ALA A 102 11.28 -17.09 14.51
N HIS A 103 12.22 -16.38 13.88
CA HIS A 103 12.41 -14.95 14.09
C HIS A 103 11.13 -14.15 13.73
N PRO A 104 10.70 -13.16 14.55
CA PRO A 104 9.46 -12.41 14.33
C PRO A 104 9.36 -11.69 12.98
N ILE A 105 10.51 -11.38 12.35
CA ILE A 105 10.57 -10.74 11.03
C ILE A 105 9.75 -11.47 9.96
N HIS A 106 9.65 -12.80 10.04
CA HIS A 106 8.87 -13.58 9.07
C HIS A 106 7.38 -13.24 9.12
N GLN A 107 6.85 -12.88 10.30
CA GLN A 107 5.47 -12.43 10.45
C GLN A 107 5.27 -11.06 9.78
N HIS A 108 6.19 -10.11 9.99
CA HIS A 108 6.12 -8.79 9.35
C HIS A 108 6.23 -8.88 7.84
N VAL A 109 7.16 -9.70 7.31
CA VAL A 109 7.32 -9.90 5.87
C VAL A 109 6.05 -10.49 5.27
N ALA A 110 5.50 -11.55 5.88
CA ALA A 110 4.27 -12.17 5.39
C ALA A 110 3.07 -11.21 5.47
N ASN A 111 2.93 -10.44 6.55
CA ASN A 111 1.85 -9.47 6.69
C ASN A 111 1.98 -8.33 5.68
N ASN A 112 3.17 -7.75 5.50
CA ASN A 112 3.41 -6.70 4.53
C ASN A 112 3.16 -7.18 3.09
N LEU A 113 3.63 -8.38 2.75
CA LEU A 113 3.39 -8.99 1.44
C LEU A 113 1.91 -9.24 1.20
N THR A 114 1.18 -9.74 2.21
CA THR A 114 -0.26 -9.95 2.12
C THR A 114 -1.01 -8.64 1.93
N PHE A 115 -0.67 -7.63 2.73
CA PHE A 115 -1.29 -6.31 2.62
C PHE A 115 -1.05 -5.70 1.24
N LYS A 116 0.18 -5.75 0.73
CA LYS A 116 0.52 -5.30 -0.63
C LYS A 116 -0.22 -6.08 -1.70
N LEU A 117 -0.29 -7.41 -1.59
CA LEU A 117 -1.02 -8.24 -2.54
C LEU A 117 -2.50 -7.84 -2.63
N LEU A 118 -3.17 -7.72 -1.47
CA LEU A 118 -4.60 -7.40 -1.41
C LEU A 118 -4.91 -5.97 -1.86
N THR A 119 -4.06 -5.01 -1.47
CA THR A 119 -4.22 -3.60 -1.87
C THR A 119 -3.88 -3.40 -3.35
N MET A 120 -2.82 -4.01 -3.87
CA MET A 120 -2.44 -3.93 -5.28
C MET A 120 -3.49 -4.56 -6.21
N ALA A 121 -4.23 -5.57 -5.74
CA ALA A 121 -5.37 -6.11 -6.48
C ALA A 121 -6.45 -5.05 -6.78
N VAL A 122 -6.52 -3.96 -6.00
CA VAL A 122 -7.43 -2.84 -6.21
C VAL A 122 -6.72 -1.62 -6.81
N VAL A 123 -5.51 -1.31 -6.35
CA VAL A 123 -4.75 -0.15 -6.84
C VAL A 123 -4.35 -0.33 -8.31
N ALA A 124 -3.94 -1.53 -8.72
CA ALA A 124 -3.54 -1.79 -10.11
C ALA A 124 -4.65 -1.46 -11.12
N PRO A 125 -5.90 -1.98 -11.00
CA PRO A 125 -6.96 -1.61 -11.93
C PRO A 125 -7.33 -0.13 -11.86
N VAL A 126 -7.27 0.50 -10.68
CA VAL A 126 -7.52 1.94 -10.53
C VAL A 126 -6.49 2.76 -11.29
N VAL A 127 -5.21 2.45 -11.14
CA VAL A 127 -4.12 3.11 -11.88
C VAL A 127 -4.32 2.91 -13.38
N VAL A 128 -4.61 1.70 -13.83
CA VAL A 128 -4.88 1.42 -15.26
C VAL A 128 -6.02 2.28 -15.79
N VAL A 129 -7.15 2.33 -15.09
CA VAL A 129 -8.31 3.15 -15.49
C VAL A 129 -7.94 4.63 -15.54
N LEU A 130 -7.26 5.15 -14.52
CA LEU A 130 -6.86 6.56 -14.47
C LEU A 130 -5.83 6.90 -15.56
N THR A 131 -4.92 6.00 -15.89
CA THR A 131 -4.00 6.16 -17.02
C THR A 131 -4.77 6.32 -18.34
N PHE A 132 -5.83 5.54 -18.56
CA PHE A 132 -6.65 5.70 -19.77
C PHE A 132 -7.47 6.99 -19.79
N VAL A 133 -7.93 7.45 -18.62
CA VAL A 133 -8.76 8.66 -18.49
C VAL A 133 -7.93 9.93 -18.66
N PHE A 134 -6.78 10.00 -17.99
CA PHE A 134 -5.96 11.20 -17.93
C PHE A 134 -4.85 11.26 -18.99
N GLN A 135 -4.60 10.14 -19.69
CA GLN A 135 -3.61 10.03 -20.77
C GLN A 135 -2.28 10.70 -20.41
N PRO A 136 -1.61 10.22 -19.34
CA PRO A 136 -0.36 10.78 -18.83
C PRO A 136 0.76 10.79 -19.86
#